data_AF-A0A6V8L3E7-F1
#
_entry.id   AF-A0A6V8L3E7-F1
#
_cell.length_a   1.000
_cell.length_b   1.000
_cell.length_c   1.000
_cell.angle_alpha   90.00
_cell.angle_beta   90.00
_cell.angle_gamma   90.00
#
_symmetry.space_group_name_H-M   'P 1'
#
loop_
_entity.id
_entity.type
_entity.pdbx_description
1 polymer ?
#
loop_
_entity_poly.entity_id
_entity_poly.type
_entity_poly.pdbx_seq_one_letter_code
_entity_poly.pdbx_strand_id
1 'polypeptide(L)'
;MAEPLSAVDILLDEQVPELVLAPLRSLLSGHRIDHVQKIGWKGKQDVNLIPDMKRRGYAVLVTADVDQLEDHEECRAIKKAGTHHVRFDRSGSGTAMTASAVATVIAGLPLVIPRLDAEPAQRLVVLKLVRCKETQFTITDPEKDPPTQYWPGRRTVSRRRVPRSRDGA
;
A
#
# COMPACT_ATOMS: atom_id res chain seq x y z
N MET A 1 -4.97 -23.79 14.04
CA MET A 1 -4.22 -22.75 14.78
C MET A 1 -3.01 -22.43 13.91
N ALA A 2 -2.91 -21.21 13.38
CA ALA A 2 -1.75 -20.81 12.59
C ALA A 2 -0.57 -20.62 13.54
N GLU A 3 0.58 -21.19 13.21
CA GLU A 3 1.84 -20.89 13.90
C GLU A 3 2.11 -19.37 13.84
N PRO A 4 2.74 -18.78 14.86
CA PRO A 4 3.15 -17.39 14.77
C PRO A 4 4.11 -17.25 13.60
N LEU A 5 3.70 -16.48 12.58
CA LEU A 5 4.58 -15.98 11.54
C LEU A 5 5.82 -15.39 12.24
N SER A 6 7.01 -15.76 11.79
CA SER A 6 8.22 -15.17 12.32
C SER A 6 8.18 -13.65 12.15
N ALA A 7 8.60 -12.93 13.18
CA ALA A 7 8.62 -11.48 13.13
C ALA A 7 9.72 -11.03 12.14
N VAL A 8 9.31 -10.58 10.95
CA VAL A 8 10.20 -9.85 10.02
C VAL A 8 10.31 -8.37 10.41
N ASP A 9 11.54 -7.89 10.54
CA ASP A 9 11.85 -6.48 10.76
C ASP A 9 11.93 -5.72 9.42
N ILE A 10 11.14 -4.65 9.32
CA ILE A 10 10.93 -3.85 8.10
C ILE A 10 11.44 -2.43 8.33
N LEU A 11 12.26 -1.95 7.40
CA LEU A 11 12.74 -0.57 7.36
C LEU A 11 12.11 0.20 6.20
N LEU A 12 11.48 1.32 6.51
CA LEU A 12 10.95 2.28 5.54
C LEU A 12 11.99 3.37 5.29
N ASP A 13 12.39 3.53 4.03
CA ASP A 13 13.32 4.55 3.58
C ASP A 13 12.74 5.97 3.66
N GLU A 14 13.57 7.00 3.50
CA GLU A 14 13.22 8.42 3.61
C GLU A 14 12.15 8.84 2.59
N GLN A 15 12.14 8.20 1.43
CA GLN A 15 11.20 8.50 0.36
C GLN A 15 9.80 7.90 0.57
N VAL A 16 9.66 7.01 1.56
CA VAL A 16 8.37 6.45 1.97
C VAL A 16 7.63 7.48 2.83
N PRO A 17 6.32 7.76 2.60
CA PRO A 17 5.60 8.70 3.44
C PRO A 17 5.46 8.21 4.88
N GLU A 18 5.91 8.97 5.87
CA GLU A 18 5.77 8.61 7.30
C GLU A 18 4.33 8.27 7.74
N LEU A 19 3.34 8.83 7.03
CA LEU A 19 1.91 8.58 7.24
C LEU A 19 1.53 7.09 7.17
N VAL A 20 2.32 6.24 6.49
CA VAL A 20 2.04 4.81 6.41
C VAL A 20 2.42 4.05 7.69
N LEU A 21 3.22 4.64 8.58
CA LEU A 21 3.82 3.90 9.69
C LEU A 21 2.77 3.37 10.68
N ALA A 22 1.83 4.23 11.09
CA ALA A 22 0.76 3.84 12.00
C ALA A 22 -0.17 2.74 11.43
N PRO A 23 -0.74 2.88 10.21
CA PRO A 23 -1.58 1.83 9.64
C PRO A 23 -0.80 0.54 9.38
N LEU A 24 0.45 0.62 8.91
CA LEU A 24 1.27 -0.60 8.70
C LEU A 24 1.52 -1.34 10.01
N ARG A 25 1.89 -0.64 11.09
CA ARG A 25 2.06 -1.27 12.41
C ARG A 25 0.78 -1.96 12.92
N SER A 26 -0.39 -1.43 12.54
CA SER A 26 -1.67 -2.06 12.84
C SER A 26 -1.97 -3.27 11.95
N LEU A 27 -1.67 -3.20 10.65
CA LEU A 27 -2.00 -4.25 9.68
C LEU A 27 -1.02 -5.43 9.70
N LEU A 28 0.22 -5.18 10.09
CA LEU A 28 1.32 -6.14 10.16
C LEU A 28 1.72 -6.35 11.63
N SER A 29 0.72 -6.60 12.47
CA SER A 29 0.94 -6.84 13.90
C SER A 29 1.87 -8.04 14.10
N GLY A 30 2.92 -7.87 14.89
CA GLY A 30 3.96 -8.88 15.10
C GLY A 30 5.26 -8.60 14.35
N HIS A 31 5.24 -7.71 13.36
CA HIS A 31 6.44 -7.23 12.67
C HIS A 31 6.93 -5.92 13.30
N ARG A 32 8.25 -5.76 13.44
CA ARG A 32 8.82 -4.45 13.76
C ARG A 32 8.87 -3.62 12.49
N ILE A 33 8.28 -2.44 12.52
CA ILE A 33 8.29 -1.50 11.40
C ILE A 33 8.83 -0.19 11.88
N ASP A 34 9.98 0.18 11.33
CA ASP A 34 10.65 1.45 11.62
C ASP A 34 10.84 2.24 10.34
N HIS A 35 10.99 3.55 10.50
CA HIS A 35 11.24 4.47 9.42
C HIS A 35 12.54 5.21 9.69
N VAL A 36 13.38 5.38 8.68
CA VAL A 36 14.69 6.04 8.83
C VAL A 36 14.60 7.40 9.55
N GLN A 37 13.54 8.17 9.32
CA GLN A 37 13.33 9.46 10.00
C GLN A 37 13.09 9.29 11.51
N LYS A 38 12.38 8.24 11.93
CA LYS A 38 12.05 7.98 13.34
C LYS A 38 13.20 7.37 14.13
N ILE A 39 14.14 6.71 13.46
CA ILE A 39 15.29 6.05 14.11
C ILE A 39 16.60 6.84 13.97
N GLY A 40 16.53 8.11 13.54
CA GLY A 40 17.68 9.00 13.43
C GLY A 40 18.62 8.68 12.26
N TRP A 41 18.11 8.06 11.20
CA TRP A 41 18.86 7.67 10.00
C TRP A 41 18.52 8.51 8.76
N LYS A 42 17.81 9.63 8.95
CA LYS A 42 17.51 10.59 7.88
C LYS A 42 18.79 11.06 7.17
N GLY A 43 18.76 11.16 5.84
CA GLY A 43 19.88 11.63 5.02
C GLY A 43 21.06 10.67 4.93
N LYS A 44 20.93 9.44 5.44
CA LYS A 44 21.98 8.44 5.37
C LYS A 44 22.02 7.82 3.97
N GLN A 45 23.18 7.92 3.32
CA GLN A 45 23.40 7.34 1.99
C GLN A 45 23.21 5.81 1.99
N ASP A 46 22.67 5.27 0.90
CA ASP A 46 22.31 3.86 0.78
C ASP A 46 23.46 2.89 0.99
N VAL A 47 24.64 3.24 0.47
CA VAL A 47 25.91 2.50 0.68
C VAL A 47 26.23 2.27 2.16
N ASN A 48 25.74 3.15 3.04
CA ASN A 48 25.88 3.05 4.50
C ASN A 48 24.60 2.54 5.18
N LEU A 49 23.42 2.89 4.66
CA LEU A 49 22.12 2.48 5.19
C LEU A 49 21.95 0.97 5.14
N ILE A 50 22.21 0.36 3.98
CA ILE A 50 21.94 -1.06 3.73
C ILE A 50 22.79 -1.98 4.63
N PRO A 51 24.11 -1.76 4.80
CA PRO A 51 24.90 -2.55 5.75
C PRO A 51 24.42 -2.41 7.20
N ASP A 52 24.03 -1.21 7.63
CA ASP A 52 23.53 -0.98 8.99
C ASP A 52 22.16 -1.59 9.23
N MET A 53 21.29 -1.55 8.21
CA MET A 53 20.01 -2.22 8.22
C MET A 53 20.19 -3.71 8.51
N LYS A 54 21.09 -4.38 7.77
CA LYS A 54 21.45 -5.79 8.02
C LYS A 54 22.00 -6.01 9.41
N ARG A 55 22.94 -5.17 9.88
CA ARG A 55 23.50 -5.28 11.23
C ARG A 55 22.46 -5.16 12.34
N ARG A 56 21.38 -4.39 12.10
CA ARG A 56 20.27 -4.22 13.05
C ARG A 56 19.14 -5.25 12.92
N GLY A 57 19.31 -6.24 12.04
CA GLY A 57 18.36 -7.35 11.90
C GLY A 57 17.16 -7.08 10.99
N TYR A 58 17.11 -5.92 10.33
CA TYR A 58 16.07 -5.67 9.33
C TYR A 58 16.28 -6.56 8.11
N ALA A 59 15.23 -7.27 7.71
CA ALA A 59 15.27 -8.17 6.56
C ALA A 59 14.60 -7.57 5.32
N VAL A 60 13.81 -6.50 5.46
CA VAL A 60 13.09 -5.85 4.35
C VAL A 60 13.39 -4.35 4.31
N LEU A 61 13.84 -3.85 3.16
CA LEU A 61 13.87 -2.43 2.82
C LEU A 61 12.68 -2.08 1.93
N VAL A 62 11.94 -1.03 2.29
CA VAL A 62 10.89 -0.45 1.44
C VAL A 62 11.35 0.92 0.97
N THR A 63 11.38 1.14 -0.35
CA THR A 63 11.84 2.40 -0.94
C THR A 63 11.01 2.82 -2.15
N ALA A 64 10.94 4.13 -2.40
CA ALA A 64 10.41 4.69 -3.65
C ALA A 64 11.52 4.93 -4.69
N ASP A 65 12.77 4.61 -4.35
CA ASP A 65 13.90 4.82 -5.22
C ASP A 65 14.02 3.64 -6.18
N VAL A 66 13.61 3.88 -7.42
CA VAL A 66 13.61 2.84 -8.45
C VAL A 66 14.97 2.68 -9.10
N ASP A 67 15.87 3.67 -8.96
CA ASP A 67 17.13 3.77 -9.69
C ASP A 67 18.31 3.13 -8.93
N GLN A 68 18.15 2.75 -7.67
CA GLN A 68 19.21 2.09 -6.87
C GLN A 68 19.77 0.80 -7.48
N LEU A 69 19.01 0.14 -8.37
CA LEU A 69 19.50 -1.05 -9.08
C LEU A 69 20.30 -0.72 -10.35
N GLU A 70 20.22 0.53 -10.83
CA GLU A 70 21.01 1.06 -11.93
C GLU A 70 22.34 1.66 -11.44
N ASP A 71 22.45 1.99 -10.14
CA ASP A 71 23.72 2.33 -9.50
C ASP A 71 24.51 1.06 -9.11
N HIS A 72 25.75 0.97 -9.55
CA HIS A 72 26.58 -0.22 -9.36
C HIS A 72 27.01 -0.45 -7.89
N GLU A 73 27.21 0.61 -7.12
CA GLU A 73 27.61 0.49 -5.70
C GLU A 73 26.43 0.10 -4.83
N GLU A 74 25.27 0.73 -5.04
CA GLU A 74 24.04 0.44 -4.32
C GLU A 74 23.51 -0.96 -4.66
N CYS A 75 23.47 -1.33 -5.94
CA CYS A 75 23.09 -2.68 -6.37
C CYS A 75 23.97 -3.76 -5.73
N ARG A 76 25.28 -3.51 -5.64
CA ARG A 76 26.23 -4.40 -4.94
C ARG A 76 25.94 -4.46 -3.43
N ALA A 77 25.63 -3.33 -2.80
CA ALA A 77 25.28 -3.27 -1.39
C ALA A 77 23.99 -4.07 -1.10
N ILE A 78 22.95 -3.89 -1.91
CA ILE A 78 21.67 -4.63 -1.82
C ILE A 78 21.90 -6.13 -1.95
N LYS A 79 22.66 -6.57 -2.97
CA LYS A 79 22.98 -7.99 -3.18
C LYS A 79 23.78 -8.57 -2.01
N LYS A 80 24.79 -7.85 -1.51
CA LYS A 80 25.64 -8.29 -0.39
C LYS A 80 24.88 -8.35 0.93
N ALA A 81 23.91 -7.45 1.12
CA ALA A 81 23.07 -7.48 2.29
C ALA A 81 22.13 -8.70 2.29
N GLY A 82 21.63 -9.11 1.12
CA GLY A 82 20.72 -10.25 0.99
C GLY A 82 19.34 -9.97 1.58
N THR A 83 19.03 -8.70 1.85
CA THR A 83 17.75 -8.24 2.40
C THR A 83 16.73 -8.12 1.29
N HIS A 84 15.48 -8.48 1.55
CA HIS A 84 14.39 -8.26 0.60
C HIS A 84 14.28 -6.76 0.31
N HIS A 85 13.99 -6.46 -0.94
CA HIS A 85 13.99 -5.09 -1.43
C HIS A 85 12.66 -4.82 -2.14
N VAL A 86 11.80 -4.05 -1.48
CA VAL A 86 10.44 -3.73 -1.92
C VAL A 86 10.44 -2.30 -2.45
N ARG A 87 10.29 -2.18 -3.77
CA ARG A 87 10.22 -0.90 -4.46
C ARG A 87 8.79 -0.58 -4.82
N PHE A 88 8.48 0.70 -4.93
CA PHE A 88 7.21 1.16 -5.48
C PHE A 88 7.37 2.49 -6.20
N ASP A 89 6.47 2.75 -7.13
CA ASP A 89 6.38 4.03 -7.82
C ASP A 89 5.25 4.88 -7.22
N ARG A 90 5.26 6.18 -7.51
CA ARG A 90 4.26 7.16 -7.09
C ARG A 90 3.85 8.02 -8.27
N SER A 91 2.58 8.41 -8.34
CA SER A 91 2.05 9.15 -9.49
C SER A 91 1.26 10.39 -9.11
N GLY A 92 1.24 11.37 -10.02
CA GLY A 92 0.58 12.67 -9.80
C GLY A 92 1.56 13.73 -9.32
N SER A 93 1.03 14.83 -8.77
CA SER A 93 1.80 15.94 -8.23
C SER A 93 1.25 16.37 -6.87
N GLY A 94 2.07 17.03 -6.06
CA GLY A 94 1.68 17.51 -4.72
C GLY A 94 1.03 16.42 -3.87
N THR A 95 -0.16 16.70 -3.35
CA THR A 95 -0.92 15.79 -2.48
C THR A 95 -1.29 14.47 -3.17
N ALA A 96 -1.54 14.47 -4.48
CA ALA A 96 -1.87 13.26 -5.22
C ALA A 96 -0.69 12.28 -5.28
N MET A 97 0.55 12.79 -5.38
CA MET A 97 1.76 11.97 -5.35
C MET A 97 1.92 11.29 -3.99
N THR A 98 1.74 12.03 -2.89
CA THR A 98 1.77 11.46 -1.54
C THR A 98 0.65 10.44 -1.33
N ALA A 99 -0.58 10.76 -1.75
CA ALA A 99 -1.72 9.84 -1.65
C ALA A 99 -1.48 8.55 -2.44
N SER A 100 -0.93 8.66 -3.65
CA SER A 100 -0.56 7.52 -4.50
C SER A 100 0.50 6.63 -3.82
N ALA A 101 1.53 7.23 -3.22
CA ALA A 101 2.55 6.51 -2.45
C ALA A 101 1.95 5.80 -1.23
N VAL A 102 1.16 6.51 -0.41
CA VAL A 102 0.48 5.96 0.77
C VAL A 102 -0.41 4.79 0.38
N ALA A 103 -1.27 4.97 -0.63
CA ALA A 103 -2.18 3.94 -1.08
C ALA A 103 -1.46 2.71 -1.64
N THR A 104 -0.39 2.91 -2.42
CA THR A 104 0.41 1.82 -3.00
C THR A 104 1.06 0.98 -1.91
N VAL A 105 1.68 1.63 -0.91
CA VAL A 105 2.33 0.93 0.19
C VAL A 105 1.31 0.21 1.08
N ILE A 106 0.23 0.88 1.48
CA ILE A 106 -0.80 0.28 2.35
C ILE A 106 -1.53 -0.88 1.66
N ALA A 107 -1.80 -0.78 0.35
CA ALA A 107 -2.46 -1.85 -0.39
C ALA A 107 -1.53 -3.04 -0.69
N GLY A 108 -0.24 -2.78 -0.92
CA GLY A 108 0.70 -3.79 -1.37
C GLY A 108 1.46 -4.50 -0.25
N LEU A 109 1.98 -3.74 0.72
CA LEU A 109 2.92 -4.27 1.71
C LEU A 109 2.30 -5.36 2.61
N PRO A 110 1.06 -5.22 3.13
CA PRO A 110 0.43 -6.28 3.93
C PRO A 110 0.29 -7.62 3.20
N LEU A 111 0.20 -7.61 1.87
CA LEU A 111 0.07 -8.84 1.06
C LEU A 111 1.41 -9.50 0.76
N VAL A 112 2.51 -8.72 0.72
CA VAL A 112 3.83 -9.24 0.39
C VAL A 112 4.60 -9.72 1.61
N ILE A 113 4.48 -9.06 2.76
CA ILE A 113 5.30 -9.37 3.93
C ILE A 113 5.18 -10.83 4.38
N PRO A 114 3.99 -11.45 4.48
CA PRO A 114 3.89 -12.87 4.84
C PRO A 114 4.61 -13.81 3.84
N ARG A 115 4.73 -13.41 2.57
CA ARG A 115 5.46 -14.18 1.55
C ARG A 115 6.97 -14.01 1.68
N LEU A 116 7.42 -12.83 2.10
CA LEU A 116 8.84 -12.56 2.33
C LEU A 116 9.33 -13.21 3.62
N ASP A 117 8.49 -13.25 4.66
CA ASP A 117 8.78 -13.93 5.93
C ASP A 117 9.05 -15.43 5.74
N ALA A 118 8.23 -16.09 4.91
CA ALA A 118 8.41 -17.51 4.59
C ALA A 118 9.58 -17.80 3.63
N GLU A 119 10.31 -16.78 3.17
CA GLU A 119 11.27 -16.91 2.08
C GLU A 119 12.72 -16.73 2.57
N PRO A 120 13.54 -17.79 2.57
CA PRO A 120 14.91 -17.71 3.06
C PRO A 120 15.87 -16.96 2.11
N ALA A 121 15.52 -16.81 0.83
CA ALA A 121 16.37 -16.15 -0.15
C ALA A 121 15.87 -14.74 -0.51
N GLN A 122 16.79 -13.84 -0.82
CA GLN A 122 16.46 -12.47 -1.22
C GLN A 122 15.39 -12.42 -2.32
N ARG A 123 14.46 -11.47 -2.20
CA ARG A 123 13.45 -11.16 -3.22
C ARG A 123 13.46 -9.68 -3.52
N LEU A 124 13.37 -9.35 -4.80
CA LEU A 124 13.16 -7.99 -5.29
C LEU A 124 11.69 -7.89 -5.68
N VAL A 125 10.96 -6.99 -5.04
CA VAL A 125 9.52 -6.83 -5.23
C VAL A 125 9.25 -5.44 -5.76
N VAL A 126 8.31 -5.34 -6.70
CA VAL A 126 7.75 -4.04 -7.13
C VAL A 126 6.27 -4.03 -6.78
N LEU A 127 5.85 -3.11 -5.91
CA LEU A 127 4.44 -2.92 -5.61
C LEU A 127 3.74 -2.25 -6.79
N LYS A 128 2.52 -2.70 -7.09
CA LYS A 128 1.74 -2.12 -8.18
C LYS A 128 1.18 -0.75 -7.77
N LEU A 129 1.52 0.26 -8.57
CA LEU A 129 1.11 1.64 -8.40
C LEU A 129 -0.43 1.80 -8.31
N VAL A 130 -0.89 2.40 -7.22
CA VAL A 130 -2.25 2.91 -7.07
C VAL A 130 -2.28 4.36 -7.58
N ARG A 131 -2.99 4.59 -8.70
CA ARG A 131 -3.08 5.91 -9.32
C ARG A 131 -4.24 6.71 -8.74
N CYS A 132 -3.95 7.93 -8.31
CA CYS A 132 -4.96 8.92 -7.93
C CYS A 132 -5.42 9.68 -9.18
N LYS A 133 -6.57 9.29 -9.74
CA LYS A 133 -7.18 9.90 -10.93
C LYS A 133 -8.63 10.30 -10.62
N GLU A 134 -9.22 11.17 -11.44
CA GLU A 134 -10.64 11.54 -11.30
C GLU A 134 -11.59 10.33 -11.36
N THR A 135 -11.19 9.24 -12.01
CA THR A 135 -11.94 7.99 -12.05
C THR A 135 -12.06 7.28 -10.69
N GLN A 136 -11.40 7.76 -9.64
CA GLN A 136 -11.50 7.21 -8.28
C GLN A 136 -12.80 7.60 -7.57
N PHE A 137 -13.59 8.52 -8.12
CA PHE A 137 -14.87 8.91 -7.56
C PHE A 137 -15.91 9.14 -8.65
N THR A 138 -17.18 9.07 -8.27
CA THR A 138 -18.31 9.53 -9.07
C THR A 138 -19.03 10.65 -8.32
N ILE A 139 -19.52 11.64 -9.07
CA ILE A 139 -20.36 12.71 -8.51
C ILE A 139 -21.76 12.50 -9.08
N THR A 140 -22.74 12.33 -8.19
CA THR A 140 -24.15 12.24 -8.55
C THR A 140 -24.85 13.48 -8.00
N ASP A 141 -25.57 14.19 -8.86
CA ASP A 141 -26.53 15.22 -8.46
C ASP A 141 -27.88 14.53 -8.22
N PRO A 142 -28.28 14.32 -6.95
CA PRO A 142 -29.47 13.55 -6.65
C PRO A 142 -30.79 14.26 -7.02
N GLU A 143 -30.76 15.57 -7.30
CA GLU A 143 -31.94 16.28 -7.83
C GLU A 143 -32.21 15.91 -9.30
N LYS A 144 -31.14 15.59 -10.05
CA LYS A 144 -31.21 15.24 -11.47
C LYS A 144 -31.21 13.74 -11.73
N ASP A 145 -30.37 12.99 -11.01
CA ASP A 145 -30.22 11.53 -11.12
C ASP A 145 -30.26 10.89 -9.71
N PRO A 146 -31.45 10.73 -9.11
CA PRO A 146 -31.58 10.17 -7.77
C PRO A 146 -31.08 8.72 -7.73
N PRO A 147 -30.16 8.39 -6.81
CA PRO A 147 -29.36 7.15 -6.85
C PRO A 147 -30.20 5.89 -6.66
N THR A 148 -31.37 5.99 -6.04
CA THR A 148 -32.30 4.88 -5.87
C THR A 148 -33.76 5.33 -5.93
N GLN A 149 -34.68 4.37 -6.05
CA GLN A 149 -36.13 4.62 -6.00
C GLN A 149 -36.62 5.14 -4.63
N TYR A 150 -35.82 4.97 -3.58
CA TYR A 150 -36.15 5.41 -2.22
C TYR A 150 -35.67 6.82 -1.92
N TRP A 151 -35.01 7.49 -2.86
CA TRP A 151 -34.53 8.85 -2.66
C TRP A 151 -35.72 9.83 -2.48
N PRO A 152 -35.79 10.57 -1.35
CA PRO A 152 -36.88 11.49 -1.09
C PRO A 152 -37.04 12.53 -2.21
N GLY A 153 -38.29 12.86 -2.57
CA GLY A 153 -38.57 13.86 -3.62
C GLY A 153 -38.56 13.31 -5.05
N ARG A 154 -38.22 12.03 -5.27
CA ARG A 154 -38.40 11.36 -6.58
C ARG A 154 -39.89 11.38 -6.92
N ARG A 155 -40.30 12.03 -8.02
CA ARG A 155 -41.65 11.84 -8.59
C ARG A 155 -41.81 10.34 -8.82
N THR A 156 -42.52 9.66 -7.92
CA THR A 156 -42.73 8.23 -7.98
C THR A 156 -43.45 7.96 -9.28
N VAL A 157 -42.74 7.37 -10.24
CA VAL A 157 -43.40 6.73 -11.38
C VAL A 157 -44.23 5.62 -10.75
N SER A 158 -45.52 5.87 -10.59
CA SER A 158 -46.51 4.90 -10.13
C SER A 158 -46.29 3.63 -10.92
N ARG A 159 -45.69 2.62 -10.29
CA ARG A 159 -45.71 1.27 -10.83
C ARG A 159 -47.19 0.87 -10.84
N ARG A 160 -47.81 0.96 -12.02
CA ARG A 160 -49.14 0.42 -12.28
C ARG A 160 -49.13 -1.02 -11.74
N ARG A 161 -49.82 -1.26 -10.63
CA ARG A 161 -50.06 -2.62 -10.15
C ARG A 161 -50.77 -3.35 -11.28
N VAL A 162 -50.12 -4.37 -11.84
CA VAL A 162 -50.81 -5.34 -12.69
C VAL A 162 -51.92 -5.95 -11.82
N PRO A 163 -53.19 -5.91 -12.23
CA PRO A 163 -54.26 -6.53 -11.48
C PRO A 163 -53.96 -8.02 -11.34
N ARG A 164 -53.98 -8.55 -10.12
CA ARG A 164 -54.04 -10.01 -9.94
C ARG A 164 -55.37 -10.46 -10.55
N SER A 165 -55.30 -11.29 -11.59
CA SER A 165 -56.47 -12.03 -12.06
C SER A 165 -57.00 -12.85 -10.89
N ARG A 166 -58.25 -12.60 -10.53
CA ARG A 166 -59.06 -13.52 -9.73
C ARG A 166 -59.91 -14.29 -10.73
N ASP A 167 -59.42 -15.45 -11.14
CA ASP A 167 -60.25 -16.57 -11.56
C ASP A 167 -59.92 -17.67 -10.55
N GLY A 168 -60.82 -18.25 -9.74
CA GLY A 168 -62.27 -18.27 -9.82
C GLY A 168 -62.73 -19.68 -10.22
N ALA A 169 -62.93 -20.52 -9.19
CA ALA A 169 -63.55 -21.86 -9.17
C ALA A 169 -62.73 -23.05 -9.72
#